data_AF-A0A9J6RGQ9-F1
#
_entry.id   AF-A0A9J6RGQ9-F1
#
_cell.length_a   1.000
_cell.length_b   1.000
_cell.length_c   1.000
_cell.angle_alpha   90.00
_cell.angle_beta   90.00
_cell.angle_gamma   90.00
#
_symmetry.space_group_name_H-M   'P 1'
#
loop_
_entity.id
_entity.type
_entity.pdbx_description
1 polymer ?
#
loop_
_entity_poly.entity_id
_entity_poly.type
_entity_poly.pdbx_seq_one_letter_code
_entity_poly.pdbx_strand_id
1 'polypeptide(L)'
;MNQTREIPWQSILKNWLRKPRSIVYSRYFPYLPGRIAHYLNVESMKLRKERVQWLVSLIIKYDMQEIDERFYELLKVEKGEIERFPDSIEHPYDVNWNIYDSLQPLNDSLAKEEV
;
A
#
# COMPACT_ATOMS: atom_id res chain seq x y z
N MET A 1 2.73 -10.47 39.70
CA MET A 1 1.79 -9.60 38.97
C MET A 1 2.37 -9.32 37.59
N ASN A 2 1.91 -10.05 36.57
CA ASN A 2 2.41 -9.87 35.20
C ASN A 2 1.66 -8.70 34.57
N GLN A 3 2.16 -7.49 34.76
CA GLN A 3 1.74 -6.35 33.96
C GLN A 3 2.05 -6.68 32.50
N THR A 4 1.01 -6.83 31.68
CA THR A 4 1.10 -6.95 30.22
C THR A 4 1.64 -5.64 29.69
N ARG A 5 2.97 -5.56 29.58
CA ARG A 5 3.64 -4.39 29.01
C ARG A 5 3.18 -4.23 27.57
N GLU A 6 2.82 -3.00 27.22
CA GLU A 6 2.53 -2.63 25.84
C GLU A 6 3.75 -2.96 24.96
N ILE A 7 3.47 -3.47 23.77
CA ILE A 7 4.52 -3.90 22.85
C ILE A 7 5.19 -2.64 22.28
N PRO A 8 6.52 -2.46 22.41
CA PRO A 8 7.20 -1.27 21.93
C PRO A 8 7.43 -1.34 20.41
N TRP A 9 6.34 -1.24 19.64
CA TRP A 9 6.32 -1.43 18.18
C TRP A 9 7.33 -0.55 17.46
N GLN A 10 7.49 0.71 17.86
CA GLN A 10 8.46 1.63 17.25
C GLN A 10 9.90 1.10 17.28
N SER A 11 10.33 0.53 18.41
CA SER A 11 11.68 -0.03 18.55
C SER A 11 11.83 -1.33 17.74
N ILE A 12 10.80 -2.18 17.78
CA ILE A 12 10.78 -3.46 17.07
C ILE A 12 10.84 -3.24 15.56
N LEU A 13 10.00 -2.34 15.02
CA LEU A 13 9.95 -2.01 13.61
C LEU A 13 11.25 -1.38 13.10
N LYS A 14 11.89 -0.51 13.88
CA LYS A 14 13.23 0.02 13.55
C LYS A 14 14.29 -1.09 13.45
N ASN A 15 14.24 -2.08 14.34
CA ASN A 15 15.13 -3.24 14.27
C ASN A 15 14.83 -4.12 13.05
N TRP A 16 13.55 -4.33 12.74
CA TRP A 16 13.13 -5.06 11.54
C TRP A 16 13.51 -4.34 10.25
N LEU A 17 13.52 -3.01 10.22
CA LEU A 17 14.01 -2.23 9.08
C LEU A 17 15.49 -2.48 8.80
N ARG A 18 16.30 -2.66 9.85
CA ARG A 18 17.73 -3.01 9.74
C ARG A 18 17.92 -4.47 9.29
N LYS A 19 17.06 -5.39 9.74
CA LYS A 19 17.12 -6.82 9.39
C LYS A 19 15.73 -7.38 8.98
N PRO A 20 15.28 -7.13 7.74
CA PRO A 20 13.95 -7.59 7.29
C PRO A 20 13.80 -9.12 7.30
N ARG A 21 14.92 -9.85 7.18
CA ARG A 21 14.96 -11.32 7.25
C ARG A 21 14.45 -11.88 8.57
N SER A 22 14.59 -11.16 9.69
CA SER A 22 14.20 -11.66 11.01
C SER A 22 12.74 -11.44 11.36
N ILE A 23 11.94 -10.81 10.49
CA ILE A 23 10.54 -10.46 10.79
C ILE A 23 9.72 -11.71 11.09
N VAL A 24 9.72 -12.68 10.17
CA VAL A 24 8.93 -13.93 10.30
C VAL A 24 9.31 -14.74 11.55
N TYR A 25 10.58 -14.68 11.95
CA TYR A 25 11.11 -15.39 13.12
C TYR A 25 11.08 -14.54 14.40
N SER A 26 10.53 -13.33 14.34
CA SER A 26 10.53 -12.46 15.51
C SER A 26 9.48 -12.92 16.51
N ARG A 27 9.83 -12.91 17.79
CA ARG A 27 8.88 -13.18 18.88
C ARG A 27 7.64 -12.27 18.86
N TYR A 28 7.74 -11.09 18.24
CA TYR A 28 6.66 -10.11 18.16
C TYR A 28 5.76 -10.33 16.94
N PHE A 29 6.17 -11.16 15.99
CA PHE A 29 5.40 -11.43 14.76
C PHE A 29 4.00 -11.99 15.04
N PRO A 30 3.80 -12.94 15.97
CA PRO A 30 2.47 -13.46 16.29
C PRO A 30 1.51 -12.44 16.91
N TYR A 31 2.03 -11.30 17.38
CA TYR A 31 1.25 -10.23 18.00
C TYR A 31 0.86 -9.13 17.01
N LEU A 32 1.30 -9.23 15.74
CA LEU A 32 0.87 -8.32 14.71
C LEU A 32 -0.60 -8.56 14.35
N PRO A 33 -1.35 -7.49 14.05
CA PRO A 33 -2.65 -7.63 13.42
C PRO A 33 -2.57 -8.41 12.10
N GLY A 34 -3.64 -9.15 11.78
CA GLY A 34 -3.64 -10.10 10.68
C GLY A 34 -3.25 -9.48 9.33
N ARG A 35 -3.82 -8.32 8.96
CA ARG A 35 -3.56 -7.69 7.66
C ARG A 35 -2.11 -7.26 7.55
N ILE A 36 -1.57 -6.71 8.63
CA ILE A 36 -0.16 -6.27 8.71
C ILE A 36 0.79 -7.47 8.67
N ALA A 37 0.48 -8.55 9.39
CA ALA A 37 1.28 -9.78 9.37
C ALA A 37 1.36 -10.38 7.95
N HIS A 38 0.23 -10.47 7.25
CA HIS A 38 0.18 -10.91 5.85
C HIS A 38 0.93 -9.94 4.92
N TYR A 39 0.80 -8.64 5.13
CA TYR A 39 1.51 -7.63 4.35
C TYR A 39 3.03 -7.73 4.52
N LEU A 40 3.54 -8.04 5.71
CA LEU A 40 4.98 -8.18 5.93
C LEU A 40 5.54 -9.55 5.51
N ASN A 41 4.68 -10.57 5.38
CA ASN A 41 5.09 -11.92 5.01
C ASN A 41 5.27 -12.08 3.48
N VAL A 42 6.30 -11.43 2.94
CA VAL A 42 6.65 -11.48 1.51
C VAL A 42 8.03 -12.09 1.31
N GLU A 43 8.21 -12.93 0.29
CA GLU A 43 9.48 -13.58 -0.04
C GLU A 43 10.57 -12.58 -0.44
N SER A 44 10.21 -11.57 -1.25
CA SER A 44 11.12 -10.51 -1.68
C SER A 44 11.60 -9.64 -0.50
N MET A 45 12.90 -9.65 -0.26
CA MET A 45 13.53 -8.83 0.79
C MET A 45 13.39 -7.32 0.53
N LYS A 46 13.42 -6.91 -0.74
CA LYS A 46 13.29 -5.50 -1.14
C LYS A 46 11.90 -4.99 -0.76
N LEU A 47 10.86 -5.69 -1.23
CA LEU A 47 9.46 -5.37 -0.89
C LEU A 47 9.24 -5.41 0.61
N ARG A 48 9.76 -6.43 1.30
CA ARG A 48 9.62 -6.52 2.76
C ARG A 48 10.22 -5.30 3.47
N LYS A 49 11.37 -4.80 3.02
CA LYS A 49 12.00 -3.59 3.58
C LYS A 49 11.14 -2.35 3.36
N GLU A 50 10.63 -2.17 2.14
CA GLU A 50 9.74 -1.05 1.78
C GLU A 50 8.48 -1.05 2.65
N ARG A 51 7.82 -2.21 2.80
CA ARG A 51 6.62 -2.37 3.63
C ARG A 51 6.87 -2.08 5.12
N VAL A 52 8.04 -2.44 5.64
CA VAL A 52 8.41 -2.09 7.02
C VAL A 52 8.69 -0.60 7.15
N GLN A 53 9.31 0.02 6.15
CA GLN A 53 9.58 1.45 6.14
C GLN A 53 8.27 2.25 6.16
N TRP A 54 7.28 1.83 5.36
CA TRP A 54 5.92 2.36 5.43
C TRP A 54 5.32 2.23 6.83
N LEU A 55 5.39 1.04 7.43
CA LEU A 55 4.84 0.81 8.76
C LEU A 55 5.54 1.66 9.84
N VAL A 56 6.85 1.90 9.70
CA VAL A 56 7.62 2.79 10.58
C VAL A 56 7.18 4.26 10.45
N SER A 57 6.77 4.71 9.27
CA SER A 57 6.27 6.09 9.10
C SER A 57 4.88 6.28 9.72
N LEU A 58 4.05 5.24 9.70
CA LEU A 58 2.70 5.26 10.25
C LEU A 58 2.65 5.14 11.78
N ILE A 59 3.49 4.30 12.38
CA ILE A 59 3.48 4.04 13.84
C ILE A 59 3.85 5.27 14.69
N ILE A 60 4.31 6.36 14.06
CA ILE A 60 4.56 7.64 14.71
C ILE A 60 3.24 8.42 14.92
N LYS A 61 2.27 8.21 14.04
CA LYS A 61 0.99 8.96 13.99
C LYS A 61 -0.19 8.15 14.51
N TYR A 62 -0.15 6.83 14.33
CA TYR A 62 -1.26 5.91 14.60
C TYR A 62 -0.78 4.74 15.44
N ASP A 63 -1.69 4.13 16.18
CA ASP A 63 -1.41 2.89 16.90
C ASP A 63 -1.53 1.66 15.97
N MET A 64 -0.92 0.54 16.36
CA MET A 64 -0.87 -0.69 15.57
C MET A 64 -2.27 -1.20 15.18
N GLN A 65 -3.25 -1.07 16.08
CA GLN A 65 -4.62 -1.50 15.82
C GLN A 65 -5.34 -0.56 14.84
N GLU A 66 -5.17 0.75 14.99
CA GLU A 66 -5.75 1.74 14.07
C GLU A 66 -5.20 1.57 12.65
N ILE A 67 -3.90 1.26 12.52
CA ILE A 67 -3.28 0.96 11.22
C ILE A 67 -3.91 -0.27 10.57
N ASP A 68 -4.24 -1.31 11.33
CA ASP A 68 -4.91 -2.51 10.79
C ASP A 68 -6.34 -2.20 10.35
N GLU A 69 -7.09 -1.46 11.17
CA GLU A 69 -8.48 -1.05 10.88
C GLU A 69 -8.55 -0.24 9.59
N ARG A 70 -7.67 0.75 9.44
CA ARG A 70 -7.60 1.69 8.30
C ARG A 70 -6.60 1.28 7.22
N PHE A 71 -6.17 0.01 7.22
CA PHE A 71 -5.06 -0.48 6.41
C PHE A 71 -5.14 -0.08 4.93
N TYR A 72 -6.29 -0.32 4.28
CA TYR A 72 -6.46 -0.04 2.86
C TYR A 72 -6.54 1.46 2.55
N GLU A 73 -7.03 2.29 3.48
CA GLU A 73 -7.03 3.74 3.33
C GLU A 73 -5.60 4.28 3.34
N LEU A 74 -4.82 3.86 4.35
CA LEU A 74 -3.44 4.29 4.53
C LEU A 74 -2.52 3.77 3.41
N LEU A 75 -2.81 2.59 2.86
CA LEU A 75 -2.07 2.02 1.73
C LEU A 75 -2.31 2.80 0.43
N LYS A 76 -3.53 3.29 0.19
CA LYS A 76 -3.85 4.13 -0.98
C LYS A 76 -3.13 5.46 -0.93
N VAL A 77 -2.97 6.04 0.26
CA VAL A 77 -2.23 7.31 0.43
C VAL A 77 -0.76 7.14 0.04
N GLU A 78 -0.11 6.05 0.46
CA GLU A 78 1.27 5.76 0.05
C GLU A 78 1.39 5.53 -1.46
N LYS A 79 0.48 4.73 -2.04
CA LYS A 79 0.52 4.47 -3.50
C LYS A 79 0.17 5.70 -4.32
N GLY A 80 -0.78 6.52 -3.89
CA GLY A 80 -1.11 7.80 -4.53
C GLY A 80 0.00 8.86 -4.42
N GLU A 81 0.98 8.68 -3.52
CA GLU A 81 2.24 9.44 -3.51
C GLU A 81 3.28 8.85 -4.48
N ILE A 82 3.29 7.54 -4.67
CA ILE A 82 4.14 6.85 -5.67
C ILE A 82 3.62 7.08 -7.10
N GLU A 83 2.31 7.14 -7.31
CA GLU A 83 1.63 7.44 -8.58
C GLU A 83 1.79 8.91 -9.01
N ARG A 84 2.29 9.80 -8.13
CA ARG A 84 2.70 11.17 -8.48
C ARG A 84 4.05 11.26 -9.20
N PHE A 85 4.66 10.12 -9.53
CA PHE A 85 5.72 10.02 -10.55
C PHE A 85 5.10 9.41 -11.81
N PRO A 86 4.45 10.22 -12.67
CA PRO A 86 3.70 9.72 -13.80
C PRO A 86 4.66 9.61 -14.97
N ASP A 87 5.40 8.50 -15.04
CA ASP A 87 5.90 8.10 -16.35
C ASP A 87 5.89 6.58 -16.49
N SER A 88 4.92 6.16 -17.30
CA SER A 88 4.90 4.94 -18.11
C SER A 88 4.37 3.65 -17.47
N ILE A 89 3.07 3.44 -17.72
CA ILE A 89 2.38 2.16 -17.98
C ILE A 89 1.97 1.35 -16.74
N GLU A 90 0.83 1.79 -16.20
CA GLU A 90 -0.40 1.02 -15.94
C GLU A 90 -0.27 -0.50 -15.88
N HIS A 91 -0.72 -1.08 -14.76
CA HIS A 91 -0.75 -2.52 -14.53
C HIS A 91 -1.42 -3.29 -15.71
N PRO A 92 -1.04 -4.56 -16.00
CA PRO A 92 -1.56 -5.33 -17.14
C PRO A 92 -3.09 -5.51 -17.20
N TYR A 93 -3.81 -5.15 -16.13
CA TYR A 93 -5.26 -5.25 -16.00
C TYR A 93 -5.93 -3.88 -15.83
N ASP A 94 -5.18 -2.78 -15.92
CA ASP A 94 -5.78 -1.45 -15.82
C ASP A 94 -6.61 -1.16 -17.06
N VAL A 95 -7.80 -0.61 -16.84
CA VAL A 95 -8.74 -0.31 -17.92
C VAL A 95 -8.40 1.08 -18.45
N ASN A 96 -7.89 1.14 -19.68
CA ASN A 96 -7.67 2.41 -20.35
C ASN A 96 -9.00 2.97 -20.87
N TRP A 97 -9.56 3.93 -20.13
CA TRP A 97 -10.84 4.58 -20.46
C TRP A 97 -10.77 5.47 -21.71
N ASN A 98 -9.59 5.95 -22.12
CA ASN A 98 -9.42 6.72 -23.35
C ASN A 98 -9.73 5.87 -24.60
N ILE A 99 -9.54 4.55 -24.52
CA ILE A 99 -9.90 3.64 -25.62
C ILE A 99 -11.42 3.70 -25.85
N TYR A 100 -12.21 3.69 -24.78
CA TYR A 100 -13.67 3.76 -24.90
C TYR A 100 -14.17 5.14 -25.36
N ASP A 101 -13.50 6.20 -24.93
CA ASP A 101 -13.82 7.57 -25.37
C ASP A 101 -13.56 7.74 -26.88
N SER A 102 -12.50 7.12 -27.39
CA SER A 102 -12.16 7.15 -28.83
C SER A 102 -13.15 6.37 -29.72
N LEU A 103 -13.95 5.48 -29.13
CA LEU A 103 -14.97 4.69 -29.83
C LEU A 103 -16.32 5.39 -29.88
N GLN A 104 -16.46 6.58 -29.30
CA GLN A 104 -17.69 7.36 -29.46
C GLN A 104 -17.80 7.80 -30.92
N PRO A 105 -18.85 7.38 -31.65
CA PRO A 105 -19.09 7.94 -32.98
C PRO A 105 -19.34 9.44 -32.80
N LEU A 106 -18.56 10.28 -33.51
CA LEU A 106 -18.94 11.67 -33.71
C LEU A 106 -20.33 11.63 -34.33
N ASN A 107 -21.35 12.04 -33.58
CA ASN A 107 -22.71 12.13 -34.09
C ASN A 107 -22.68 12.91 -35.41
N ASP A 108 -23.09 12.21 -36.47
CA ASP A 108 -23.25 12.63 -37.84
C ASP A 108 -24.25 13.80 -37.94
N SER A 109 -23.81 14.99 -37.53
CA SER A 109 -24.64 16.20 -37.42
C SER A 109 -24.20 17.30 -38.39
N LEU A 110 -23.37 16.99 -39.39
CA LEU A 110 -22.83 17.96 -40.34
C LEU A 110 -22.99 17.56 -41.82
N ALA A 111 -23.77 16.51 -42.11
CA ALA A 111 -24.05 16.07 -43.49
C ALA A 111 -25.40 16.57 -44.06
N LYS A 112 -26.06 17.57 -43.43
CA LYS A 112 -27.30 18.19 -43.95
C LYS A 112 -27.29 19.70 -43.77
N GLU A 113 -26.43 20.39 -44.50
CA GLU A 113 -26.65 21.78 -44.89
C GLU A 113 -26.03 21.99 -46.28
N GLU A 114 -26.60 21.31 -47.28
CA GLU A 114 -26.60 21.78 -48.66
C GLU A 114 -27.72 22.83 -48.78
N VAL A 115 -27.35 24.09 -49.05
CA VAL A 115 -28.08 25.02 -49.92
C VAL A 115 -27.07 25.88 -50.68
#